data_AF-S8DF56-F1
#
_entry.id   AF-S8DF56-F1
#
_cell.length_a   1.000
_cell.length_b   1.000
_cell.length_c   1.000
_cell.angle_alpha   90.00
_cell.angle_beta   90.00
_cell.angle_gamma   90.00
#
_symmetry.space_group_name_H-M   'P 1'
#
loop_
_entity.id
_entity.type
_entity.pdbx_description
1 polymer ?
#
loop_
_entity_poly.entity_id
_entity_poly.type
_entity_poly.pdbx_seq_one_letter_code
_entity_poly.pdbx_strand_id
1 'polypeptide(L)'
;EGNKQPRRRRRKSKGCDDGGMRKRKLSEEQVSMLERSFGDEHKLESERKDRLAAELGLDPRQVAVWFQNRRARWKSKKIEEEYSRLKAELENSVVEKCRLETQLLKLKEQLDEAEKEIQRLSENGFSSNSPCSSFSMDAPPRRFVGDFAAE
;
A
#
# COMPACT_ATOMS: atom_id res chain seq x y z
N GLU A 1 -6.91 -20.82 22.68
CA GLU A 1 -5.71 -19.98 22.88
C GLU A 1 -4.53 -20.54 22.09
N GLY A 2 -3.93 -19.75 21.20
CA GLY A 2 -2.87 -20.19 20.29
C GLY A 2 -1.48 -19.85 20.81
N ASN A 3 -0.85 -20.80 21.50
CA ASN A 3 0.54 -20.74 21.95
C ASN A 3 1.52 -20.77 20.76
N LYS A 4 2.15 -19.65 20.43
CA LYS A 4 3.22 -19.58 19.40
C LYS A 4 4.58 -19.53 20.10
N GLN A 5 5.20 -20.70 20.27
CA GLN A 5 6.59 -20.74 20.72
C GLN A 5 7.55 -20.18 19.65
N PRO A 6 8.55 -19.36 20.02
CA PRO A 6 9.54 -18.86 19.09
C PRO A 6 10.48 -19.99 18.65
N ARG A 7 10.62 -20.15 17.33
CA ARG A 7 11.52 -21.15 16.72
C ARG A 7 12.96 -20.92 17.18
N ARG A 8 13.43 -21.75 18.12
CA ARG A 8 14.84 -21.82 18.56
C ARG A 8 15.71 -22.10 17.34
N ARG A 9 16.63 -21.17 17.00
CA ARG A 9 17.66 -21.37 15.98
C ARG A 9 18.50 -22.59 16.34
N ARG A 10 18.33 -23.66 15.57
CA ARG A 10 19.08 -24.92 15.71
C ARG A 10 20.56 -24.64 15.44
N ARG A 11 21.39 -24.67 16.48
CA ARG A 11 22.86 -24.61 16.36
C ARG A 11 23.31 -25.84 15.57
N LYS A 12 23.80 -25.63 14.35
CA LYS A 12 24.42 -26.67 13.53
C LYS A 12 25.91 -26.72 13.88
N SER A 13 26.29 -27.68 14.71
CA SER A 13 27.69 -28.05 14.92
C SER A 13 28.13 -28.92 13.73
N LYS A 14 29.12 -28.45 12.96
CA LYS A 14 29.98 -29.31 12.15
C LYS A 14 31.31 -28.58 11.94
N GLY A 15 32.35 -29.09 12.57
CA GLY A 15 33.71 -28.59 12.45
C GLY A 15 34.33 -28.96 11.10
N CYS A 16 35.16 -28.05 10.60
CA CYS A 16 36.49 -28.33 10.08
C CYS A 16 37.26 -27.00 10.13
N ASP A 17 38.49 -27.14 10.60
CA ASP A 17 39.50 -26.16 10.92
C ASP A 17 40.04 -25.44 9.66
N ASP A 18 40.09 -24.11 9.69
CA ASP A 18 41.32 -23.35 9.38
C ASP A 18 41.16 -21.89 9.85
N GLY A 19 42.25 -21.41 10.44
CA GLY A 19 42.57 -20.09 10.94
C GLY A 19 41.49 -19.02 11.03
N GLY A 20 41.37 -18.45 12.23
CA GLY A 20 40.79 -17.12 12.46
C GLY A 20 41.45 -16.02 11.61
N MET A 21 41.09 -15.98 10.32
CA MET A 21 41.28 -14.87 9.41
C MET A 21 40.41 -13.76 9.97
N ARG A 22 41.05 -13.01 10.88
CA ARG A 22 40.53 -11.87 11.62
C ARG A 22 39.57 -11.11 10.73
N LYS A 23 38.44 -10.68 11.29
CA LYS A 23 37.48 -9.73 10.71
C LYS A 23 38.18 -8.40 10.35
N ARG A 24 39.16 -8.42 9.44
CA ARG A 24 39.75 -7.23 8.86
C ARG A 24 38.66 -6.65 7.98
N LYS A 25 38.28 -5.42 8.29
CA LYS A 25 37.45 -4.63 7.38
C LYS A 25 38.18 -4.62 6.03
N LEU A 26 37.44 -4.85 4.96
CA LEU A 26 37.97 -4.67 3.60
C LEU A 26 38.46 -3.22 3.47
N SER A 27 39.57 -3.02 2.77
CA SER A 27 40.05 -1.68 2.42
C SER A 27 38.98 -0.94 1.60
N GLU A 28 38.97 0.39 1.68
CA GLU A 28 38.07 1.22 0.87
C GLU A 28 38.26 0.97 -0.63
N GLU A 29 39.50 0.76 -1.08
CA GLU A 29 39.80 0.41 -2.46
C GLU A 29 39.19 -0.96 -2.84
N GLN A 30 39.31 -1.95 -1.95
CA GLN A 30 38.71 -3.27 -2.16
C GLN A 30 37.18 -3.18 -2.23
N VAL A 31 36.56 -2.38 -1.36
CA VAL A 31 35.11 -2.13 -1.39
C VAL A 31 34.72 -1.42 -2.67
N SER A 32 35.47 -0.42 -3.12
CA SER A 32 35.18 0.31 -4.36
C SER A 32 35.18 -0.61 -5.58
N MET A 33 36.15 -1.51 -5.70
CA MET A 33 36.18 -2.49 -6.80
C MET A 33 35.02 -3.50 -6.71
N LEU A 34 34.69 -3.97 -5.50
CA LEU A 34 33.52 -4.83 -5.28
C LEU A 34 32.21 -4.12 -5.65
N GLU A 35 32.08 -2.83 -5.34
CA GLU A 35 30.89 -2.03 -5.67
C GLU A 35 30.76 -1.76 -7.17
N ARG A 36 31.87 -1.46 -7.88
CA ARG A 36 31.86 -1.35 -9.35
C ARG A 36 31.42 -2.66 -10.00
N SER A 37 32.05 -3.76 -9.60
CA SER A 37 31.73 -5.10 -10.11
C SER A 37 30.27 -5.50 -9.86
N PHE A 38 29.72 -5.12 -8.69
CA PHE A 38 28.31 -5.31 -8.34
C PHE A 38 27.37 -4.45 -9.18
N GLY A 39 27.76 -3.23 -9.53
CA GLY A 39 26.98 -2.33 -10.38
C GLY A 39 26.79 -2.88 -11.79
N ASP A 40 27.81 -3.53 -12.34
CA ASP A 40 27.72 -4.18 -13.66
C ASP A 40 26.81 -5.40 -13.63
N GLU A 41 26.93 -6.23 -12.59
CA GLU A 41 26.12 -7.44 -12.43
C GLU A 41 25.91 -7.81 -10.96
N HIS A 42 24.65 -7.83 -10.54
CA HIS A 42 24.29 -8.14 -9.15
C HIS A 42 24.46 -9.62 -8.77
N LYS A 43 24.58 -10.51 -9.77
CA LYS A 43 24.81 -11.95 -9.61
C LYS A 43 26.29 -12.24 -9.81
N LEU A 44 26.88 -12.95 -8.85
CA LEU A 44 28.29 -13.30 -8.91
C LEU A 44 28.42 -14.72 -9.45
N GLU A 45 28.82 -14.85 -10.71
CA GLU A 45 29.17 -16.14 -11.32
C GLU A 45 30.47 -16.70 -10.71
N SER A 46 30.59 -18.03 -10.63
CA SER A 46 31.71 -18.66 -9.89
C SER A 46 33.07 -18.31 -10.48
N GLU A 47 33.17 -18.26 -11.81
CA GLU A 47 34.42 -17.93 -12.50
C GLU A 47 34.85 -16.47 -12.25
N ARG A 48 33.87 -15.54 -12.22
CA ARG A 48 34.12 -14.12 -11.95
C ARG A 48 34.45 -13.88 -10.49
N LYS A 49 33.86 -14.64 -9.56
CA LYS A 49 34.22 -14.64 -8.14
C LYS A 49 35.68 -14.96 -7.93
N ASP A 50 36.19 -16.00 -8.59
CA ASP A 50 37.57 -16.45 -8.40
C ASP A 50 38.57 -15.44 -9.00
N ARG A 51 38.26 -14.85 -10.16
CA ARG A 51 39.04 -13.73 -10.73
C ARG A 51 39.07 -12.51 -9.80
N LEU A 52 37.90 -12.07 -9.34
CA LEU A 52 37.78 -10.89 -8.49
C LEU A 52 38.46 -11.09 -7.13
N ALA A 53 38.41 -12.30 -6.59
CA ALA A 53 39.12 -12.69 -5.38
C ALA A 53 40.65 -12.61 -5.56
N ALA A 54 41.16 -13.11 -6.69
CA ALA A 54 42.59 -13.03 -7.02
C ALA A 54 43.06 -11.57 -7.19
N GLU A 55 42.31 -10.75 -7.94
CA GLU A 55 42.63 -9.33 -8.15
C GLU A 55 42.63 -8.53 -6.84
N LEU A 56 41.72 -8.85 -5.92
CA LEU A 56 41.59 -8.17 -4.63
C LEU A 56 42.54 -8.71 -3.53
N GLY A 57 43.20 -9.84 -3.79
CA GLY A 57 43.95 -10.59 -2.77
C GLY A 57 43.05 -11.06 -1.61
N LEU A 58 41.78 -11.39 -1.91
CA LEU A 58 40.79 -11.81 -0.92
C LEU A 58 40.45 -13.30 -1.07
N ASP A 59 39.96 -13.90 0.00
CA ASP A 59 39.41 -15.24 -0.08
C ASP A 59 38.09 -15.23 -0.89
N PRO A 60 37.87 -16.17 -1.83
CA PRO A 60 36.64 -16.22 -2.62
C PRO A 60 35.36 -16.28 -1.78
N ARG A 61 35.42 -16.83 -0.56
CA ARG A 61 34.33 -16.82 0.42
C ARG A 61 34.04 -15.42 0.93
N GLN A 62 35.05 -14.57 1.15
CA GLN A 62 34.85 -13.19 1.57
C GLN A 62 34.12 -12.39 0.48
N VAL A 63 34.50 -12.57 -0.78
CA VAL A 63 33.80 -11.96 -1.93
C VAL A 63 32.35 -12.45 -1.98
N ALA A 64 32.11 -13.76 -1.85
CA ALA A 64 30.77 -14.32 -1.84
C ALA A 64 29.88 -13.77 -0.70
N VAL A 65 30.41 -13.70 0.52
CA VAL A 65 29.71 -13.14 1.68
C VAL A 65 29.44 -11.65 1.50
N TRP A 66 30.40 -10.91 0.93
CA TRP A 66 30.22 -9.49 0.64
C TRP A 66 29.07 -9.27 -0.35
N PHE A 67 29.03 -10.03 -1.46
CA PHE A 67 27.94 -9.95 -2.45
C PHE A 67 26.58 -10.34 -1.86
N GLN A 68 26.53 -11.36 -0.99
CA GLN A 68 25.31 -11.72 -0.27
C GLN A 68 24.81 -10.58 0.63
N ASN A 69 25.69 -9.98 1.42
CA ASN A 69 25.35 -8.85 2.29
C ASN A 69 24.95 -7.62 1.47
N ARG A 70 25.63 -7.36 0.35
CA ARG A 70 25.30 -6.25 -0.54
C ARG A 70 23.92 -6.42 -1.15
N ARG A 71 23.58 -7.61 -1.66
CA ARG A 71 22.22 -7.93 -2.14
C ARG A 71 21.16 -7.80 -1.05
N ALA A 72 21.46 -8.26 0.17
CA ALA A 72 20.54 -8.12 1.28
C ALA A 72 20.24 -6.65 1.58
N ARG A 73 21.28 -5.80 1.68
CA ARG A 73 21.12 -4.34 1.88
C ARG A 73 20.37 -3.68 0.74
N TRP A 74 20.70 -4.03 -0.51
CA TRP A 74 20.01 -3.50 -1.69
C TRP A 74 18.52 -3.84 -1.67
N LYS A 75 18.17 -5.10 -1.36
CA LYS A 75 16.78 -5.53 -1.25
C LYS A 75 16.06 -4.82 -0.10
N SER A 76 16.71 -4.67 1.06
CA SER A 76 16.14 -3.93 2.19
C SER A 76 15.87 -2.47 1.83
N LYS A 77 16.85 -1.78 1.21
CA LYS A 77 16.69 -0.40 0.75
C LYS A 77 15.53 -0.26 -0.23
N LYS A 78 15.43 -1.17 -1.21
CA LYS A 78 14.31 -1.19 -2.17
C LYS A 78 12.97 -1.34 -1.46
N ILE A 79 12.85 -2.26 -0.51
CA ILE A 79 11.60 -2.45 0.25
C ILE A 79 11.26 -1.21 1.08
N GLU A 80 12.25 -0.57 1.69
CA GLU A 80 12.08 0.65 2.48
C GLU A 80 11.61 1.83 1.64
N GLU A 81 12.17 2.01 0.44
CA GLU A 81 11.75 3.01 -0.54
C GLU A 81 10.30 2.76 -1.00
N GLU A 82 9.98 1.52 -1.36
CA GLU A 82 8.63 1.12 -1.76
C GLU A 82 7.61 1.34 -0.64
N TYR A 83 7.96 0.97 0.59
CA TYR A 83 7.11 1.21 1.76
C TYR A 83 6.88 2.71 1.99
N SER A 84 7.94 3.51 1.92
CA SER A 84 7.86 4.96 2.07
C SER A 84 6.94 5.59 1.02
N ARG A 85 7.05 5.15 -0.24
CA ARG A 85 6.18 5.58 -1.34
C ARG A 85 4.72 5.24 -1.08
N LEU A 86 4.41 3.98 -0.77
CA LEU A 86 3.05 3.53 -0.49
C LEU A 86 2.44 4.24 0.72
N LYS A 87 3.24 4.53 1.75
CA LYS A 87 2.80 5.29 2.92
C LYS A 87 2.40 6.72 2.54
N ALA A 88 3.19 7.40 1.71
CA ALA A 88 2.87 8.75 1.24
C ALA A 88 1.59 8.76 0.38
N GLU A 89 1.39 7.75 -0.49
CA GLU A 89 0.16 7.60 -1.29
C GLU A 89 -1.07 7.39 -0.40
N LEU A 90 -0.94 6.58 0.66
CA LEU A 90 -1.99 6.36 1.65
C LEU A 90 -2.33 7.65 2.39
N GLU A 91 -1.33 8.38 2.87
CA GLU A 91 -1.51 9.66 3.57
C GLU A 91 -2.23 10.68 2.67
N ASN A 92 -1.84 10.80 1.40
CA ASN A 92 -2.50 11.66 0.43
C ASN A 92 -3.97 11.24 0.21
N SER A 93 -4.23 9.94 0.08
CA SER A 93 -5.59 9.41 -0.09
C SER A 93 -6.47 9.68 1.13
N VAL A 94 -5.91 9.63 2.33
CA VAL A 94 -6.62 9.97 3.58
C VAL A 94 -7.01 11.44 3.60
N VAL A 95 -6.09 12.34 3.22
CA VAL A 95 -6.38 13.78 3.14
C VAL A 95 -7.51 14.06 2.14
N GLU A 96 -7.44 13.48 0.95
CA GLU A 96 -8.51 13.63 -0.05
C GLU A 96 -9.83 13.05 0.43
N LYS A 97 -9.82 11.90 1.10
CA LYS A 97 -11.03 11.34 1.71
C LYS A 97 -11.64 12.30 2.73
N CYS A 98 -10.85 12.85 3.65
CA CYS A 98 -11.34 13.81 4.64
C CYS A 98 -11.91 15.08 3.99
N ARG A 99 -11.28 15.55 2.90
CA ARG A 99 -11.76 16.69 2.11
C ARG A 99 -13.12 16.39 1.49
N LEU A 100 -13.28 15.22 0.88
CA LEU A 100 -14.53 14.78 0.26
C LEU A 100 -15.63 14.56 1.31
N GLU A 101 -15.31 13.97 2.46
CA GLU A 101 -16.25 13.80 3.57
C GLU A 101 -16.77 15.15 4.08
N THR A 102 -15.91 16.16 4.17
CA THR A 102 -16.31 17.52 4.55
C THR A 102 -17.25 18.14 3.50
N GLN A 103 -16.96 17.97 2.21
CA GLN A 103 -17.85 18.43 1.13
C GLN A 103 -19.19 17.72 1.16
N LEU A 104 -19.20 16.41 1.37
CA LEU A 104 -20.44 15.62 1.50
C LEU A 104 -21.29 16.10 2.66
N LEU A 105 -20.68 16.38 3.82
CA LEU A 105 -21.40 16.91 4.97
C LEU A 105 -22.05 18.26 4.66
N LYS A 106 -21.30 19.18 4.03
CA LYS A 106 -21.81 20.50 3.63
C LYS A 106 -22.98 20.39 2.64
N LEU A 107 -22.88 19.51 1.65
CA LEU A 107 -23.94 19.30 0.67
C LEU A 107 -25.20 18.69 1.31
N LYS A 108 -25.04 17.79 2.29
CA LYS A 108 -26.17 17.23 3.05
C LYS A 108 -26.88 18.32 3.85
N GLU A 109 -26.14 19.17 4.56
CA GLU A 109 -26.73 20.29 5.30
C GLU A 109 -27.51 21.24 4.38
N GLN A 110 -26.96 21.53 3.19
CA GLN A 110 -27.65 22.33 2.18
C GLN A 110 -28.93 21.66 1.66
N LEU A 111 -28.92 20.34 1.49
CA LEU A 111 -30.09 19.57 1.08
C LEU A 111 -31.18 19.62 2.17
N ASP A 112 -30.80 19.36 3.42
CA ASP A 112 -31.73 19.40 4.57
C ASP A 112 -32.36 20.79 4.73
N GLU A 113 -31.60 21.87 4.51
CA GLU A 113 -32.11 23.24 4.58
C GLU A 113 -33.07 23.55 3.42
N ALA A 114 -32.73 23.12 2.20
CA ALA A 114 -33.60 23.28 1.04
C ALA A 114 -34.92 22.50 1.19
N GLU A 115 -34.87 21.28 1.74
CA GLU A 115 -36.05 20.46 2.02
C GLU A 115 -36.98 21.14 3.05
N LYS A 116 -36.42 21.67 4.15
CA LYS A 116 -37.19 22.45 5.14
C LYS A 116 -37.83 23.69 4.53
N GLU A 117 -37.12 24.40 3.66
CA GLU A 117 -37.64 25.59 3.00
C GLU A 117 -38.81 25.26 2.05
N ILE A 118 -38.68 24.18 1.26
CA ILE A 118 -39.78 23.67 0.42
C ILE A 118 -40.99 23.32 1.28
N GLN A 119 -40.78 22.62 2.40
CA GLN A 119 -41.86 22.27 3.32
C GLN A 119 -42.55 23.51 3.90
N ARG A 120 -41.77 24.52 4.33
CA ARG A 120 -42.29 25.79 4.85
C ARG A 120 -43.14 26.54 3.81
N LEU A 121 -42.66 26.62 2.57
CA LEU A 121 -43.41 27.27 1.48
C LEU A 121 -44.69 26.49 1.11
N SER A 122 -44.66 25.15 1.21
CA SER A 122 -45.86 24.30 1.02
C SER A 122 -46.91 24.53 2.10
N GLU A 123 -46.52 24.70 3.37
CA GLU A 123 -47.43 24.94 4.48
C GLU A 123 -48.04 26.35 4.45
N ASN A 124 -47.25 27.36 4.07
CA ASN A 124 -47.71 28.75 3.91
C ASN A 124 -48.59 28.99 2.67
N GLY A 125 -48.52 28.11 1.66
CA GLY A 125 -49.39 28.15 0.48
C GLY A 125 -50.86 27.77 0.75
N PHE A 126 -51.20 27.34 1.97
CA PHE A 126 -52.55 26.87 2.31
C PHE A 126 -53.46 27.94 2.95
N SER A 127 -52.98 29.17 3.16
CA SER A 127 -53.79 30.29 3.68
C SER A 127 -54.05 31.36 2.60
N SER A 128 -54.91 31.02 1.65
CA SER A 128 -55.77 31.99 0.98
C SER A 128 -57.13 31.36 0.73
N ASN A 129 -58.12 31.89 1.44
CA ASN A 129 -59.51 31.47 1.48
C ASN A 129 -60.10 31.20 0.08
N SER A 130 -60.67 30.01 -0.09
CA SER A 130 -61.89 29.81 -0.89
C SER A 130 -62.55 28.46 -0.53
N PRO A 131 -63.79 28.43 -0.02
CA PRO A 131 -64.50 27.18 0.21
C PRO A 131 -65.16 26.74 -1.10
N CYS A 132 -64.49 25.88 -1.88
CA CYS A 132 -65.13 25.24 -3.02
C CYS A 132 -65.78 23.91 -2.61
N SER A 133 -67.07 24.01 -2.27
CA SER A 133 -68.13 23.03 -2.49
C SER A 133 -67.76 21.71 -3.19
N SER A 134 -67.95 20.60 -2.47
CA SER A 134 -68.47 19.27 -2.85
C SER A 134 -68.54 18.88 -4.35
N PHE A 135 -67.92 17.74 -4.70
CA PHE A 135 -68.57 16.74 -5.58
C PHE A 135 -68.02 15.31 -5.35
N SER A 136 -68.93 14.34 -5.49
CA SER A 136 -68.89 12.92 -5.11
C SER A 136 -67.79 12.03 -5.69
N MET A 137 -67.54 10.93 -4.96
CA MET A 137 -66.91 9.68 -5.43
C MET A 137 -67.57 9.12 -6.70
N ASP A 138 -66.77 8.68 -7.68
CA ASP A 138 -66.98 7.38 -8.36
C ASP A 138 -65.75 6.85 -9.15
N ALA A 139 -65.46 5.55 -8.95
CA ALA A 139 -64.81 4.52 -9.79
C ALA A 139 -63.39 4.69 -10.43
N PRO A 140 -62.77 3.61 -10.99
CA PRO A 140 -62.20 2.39 -10.39
C PRO A 140 -60.67 2.27 -10.70
N PRO A 141 -59.93 1.25 -10.19
CA PRO A 141 -58.50 1.13 -10.48
C PRO A 141 -58.26 0.61 -11.91
N ARG A 142 -57.50 1.35 -12.72
CA ARG A 142 -56.97 0.87 -14.01
C ARG A 142 -55.45 0.76 -14.00
N ARG A 143 -55.06 -0.52 -13.96
CA ARG A 143 -54.00 -1.20 -14.73
C ARG A 143 -52.52 -0.87 -14.40
N PHE A 144 -51.85 -1.86 -13.81
CA PHE A 144 -50.43 -2.11 -14.09
C PHE A 144 -50.36 -3.29 -15.07
N VAL A 145 -50.11 -2.99 -16.34
CA VAL A 145 -49.64 -3.96 -17.35
C VAL A 145 -48.33 -3.36 -17.85
N GLY A 146 -47.24 -4.05 -17.60
CA GLY A 146 -45.88 -3.56 -17.86
C GLY A 146 -44.89 -4.67 -17.61
N ASP A 147 -45.01 -5.71 -18.44
CA ASP A 147 -44.02 -6.75 -18.64
C ASP A 147 -42.81 -6.11 -19.34
N PHE A 148 -41.61 -6.24 -18.78
CA PHE A 148 -40.36 -6.07 -19.53
C PHE A 148 -39.41 -7.20 -19.13
N ALA A 149 -39.36 -8.17 -20.04
CA ALA A 149 -38.47 -9.31 -20.03
C ALA A 149 -37.00 -8.88 -19.99
N ALA A 150 -36.22 -9.58 -19.18
CA ALA A 150 -34.77 -9.55 -19.21
C ALA A 150 -34.28 -10.68 -20.11
N GLU A 151 -33.43 -10.33 -21.07
CA GLU A 151 -32.48 -11.23 -21.75
C GLU A 151 -31.06 -10.84 -21.30
#